data_AF-A0A7S0EFI0-F1
#
_entry.id   AF-A0A7S0EFI0-F1
#
_cell.length_a   1.000
_cell.length_b   1.000
_cell.length_c   1.000
_cell.angle_alpha   90.00
_cell.angle_beta   90.00
_cell.angle_gamma   90.00
#
_symmetry.space_group_name_H-M   'P 1'
#
loop_
_entity.id
_entity.type
_entity.pdbx_description
1 polymer ?
#
loop_
_entity_poly.entity_id
_entity_poly.type
_entity_poly.pdbx_seq_one_letter_code
_entity_poly.pdbx_strand_id
1 'polypeptide(L)'
;KDAIYRLVLACKDDGNGEEEKEISALIEMAEQSDIPRAAVSQALEVVVEEGSNRVSWKRVVVTLCSQVSGVEDVLQFVGLLMDPGMFGDDEGKIQIAEFITLFDWWSTVDESISAELKSALFAVLDNGEETMDFARFKDAYKSVQ
;
A
#
# COMPACT_ATOMS: atom_id res chain seq x y z
N LYS A 1 -4.85 4.35 -11.73
CA LYS A 1 -4.46 2.95 -11.51
C LYS A 1 -3.18 2.62 -12.31
N ASP A 2 -3.22 2.72 -13.63
CA ASP A 2 -2.09 2.38 -14.53
C ASP A 2 -0.77 3.13 -14.27
N ALA A 3 -0.81 4.41 -13.91
CA ALA A 3 0.38 5.18 -13.54
C ALA A 3 1.05 4.64 -12.25
N ILE A 4 0.25 4.29 -11.25
CA ILE A 4 0.76 3.70 -9.99
C ILE A 4 1.34 2.32 -10.27
N TYR A 5 0.77 1.56 -11.21
CA TYR A 5 1.25 0.21 -11.53
C TYR A 5 2.64 0.27 -12.15
N ARG A 6 2.85 1.24 -13.06
CA ARG A 6 4.17 1.51 -13.62
C ARG A 6 5.19 1.93 -12.55
N LEU A 7 4.77 2.73 -11.55
CA LEU A 7 5.64 3.08 -10.43
C LEU A 7 6.01 1.85 -9.58
N VAL A 8 5.05 0.98 -9.28
CA VAL A 8 5.30 -0.26 -8.53
C VAL A 8 6.30 -1.14 -9.27
N LEU A 9 6.10 -1.34 -10.59
CA LEU A 9 7.03 -2.10 -11.42
C LEU A 9 8.43 -1.46 -11.40
N ALA A 10 8.53 -0.15 -11.64
CA ALA A 10 9.81 0.56 -11.58
C ALA A 10 10.51 0.40 -10.22
N CYS A 11 9.75 0.40 -9.12
CA CYS A 11 10.32 0.24 -7.78
C CYS A 11 10.81 -1.18 -7.51
N LYS A 12 10.08 -2.20 -7.99
CA LYS A 12 10.43 -3.62 -7.87
C LYS A 12 11.63 -3.99 -8.76
N ASP A 13 11.70 -3.43 -9.97
CA ASP A 13 12.68 -3.80 -11.00
C ASP A 13 14.03 -3.07 -10.87
N ASP A 14 14.15 -2.12 -9.95
CA ASP A 14 15.36 -1.31 -9.68
C ASP A 14 16.57 -2.11 -9.15
N GLY A 15 16.54 -3.44 -9.21
CA GLY A 15 17.69 -4.34 -9.06
C GLY A 15 18.26 -4.50 -7.64
N ASN A 16 17.93 -3.60 -6.70
CA ASN A 16 18.50 -3.59 -5.36
C ASN A 16 17.63 -4.26 -4.28
N GLY A 17 16.37 -4.59 -4.58
CA GLY A 17 15.44 -5.18 -3.61
C GLY A 17 15.17 -4.32 -2.37
N GLU A 18 15.70 -3.09 -2.32
CA GLU A 18 15.59 -2.20 -1.19
C GLU A 18 14.16 -1.64 -1.06
N GLU A 19 13.61 -1.77 0.15
CA GLU A 19 12.29 -1.25 0.50
C GLU A 19 12.29 0.28 0.66
N GLU A 20 13.42 0.85 1.05
CA GLU A 20 13.64 2.29 1.09
C GLU A 20 14.37 2.77 -0.16
N LYS A 21 13.97 3.93 -0.68
CA LYS A 21 14.65 4.59 -1.79
C LYS A 21 14.93 6.05 -1.47
N GLU A 22 15.92 6.62 -2.14
CA GLU A 22 16.16 8.06 -2.08
C GLU A 22 14.94 8.82 -2.60
N ILE A 23 14.56 9.90 -1.91
CA ILE A 23 13.38 10.70 -2.25
C ILE A 23 13.48 11.25 -3.68
N SER A 24 14.66 11.71 -4.10
CA SER A 24 14.91 12.19 -5.47
C SER A 24 14.67 11.12 -6.51
N ALA A 25 15.20 9.91 -6.30
CA ALA A 25 15.01 8.78 -7.20
C ALA A 25 13.53 8.38 -7.29
N LEU A 26 12.80 8.39 -6.16
CA LEU A 26 11.37 8.11 -6.15
C LEU A 26 10.54 9.13 -6.93
N ILE A 27 10.87 10.41 -6.82
CA ILE A 27 10.21 11.46 -7.59
C ILE A 27 10.43 11.22 -9.10
N GLU A 28 11.67 10.92 -9.50
CA GLU A 28 12.00 10.63 -10.90
C GLU A 28 11.25 9.40 -11.44
N MET A 29 11.21 8.30 -10.68
CA MET A 29 10.45 7.09 -11.05
C MET A 29 8.96 7.36 -11.19
N ALA A 30 8.39 8.18 -10.28
CA ALA A 30 6.98 8.53 -10.32
C ALA A 30 6.64 9.44 -11.51
N GLU A 31 7.49 10.43 -11.81
CA GLU A 31 7.34 11.29 -13.00
C GLU A 31 7.42 10.46 -14.30
N GLN A 32 8.36 9.51 -14.38
CA GLN A 32 8.48 8.58 -15.52
C GLN A 32 7.29 7.63 -15.66
N SER A 33 6.53 7.44 -14.58
CA SER A 33 5.31 6.62 -14.55
C SER A 33 4.03 7.43 -14.86
N ASP A 34 4.19 8.68 -15.28
CA ASP A 34 3.14 9.69 -15.52
C ASP A 34 2.36 10.10 -14.25
N ILE A 35 2.99 10.00 -13.07
CA ILE A 35 2.40 10.53 -11.83
C ILE A 35 2.80 12.01 -11.70
N PRO A 36 1.85 12.94 -11.56
CA PRO A 36 2.16 14.36 -11.41
C PRO A 36 3.03 14.61 -10.18
N ARG A 37 4.11 15.38 -10.35
CA ARG A 37 5.02 15.75 -9.25
C ARG A 37 4.30 16.26 -8.01
N ALA A 38 3.24 17.05 -8.19
CA ALA A 38 2.43 17.57 -7.09
C ALA A 38 1.80 16.46 -6.23
N ALA A 39 1.29 15.38 -6.85
CA ALA A 39 0.72 14.25 -6.13
C ALA A 39 1.80 13.46 -5.36
N VAL A 40 2.96 13.26 -5.98
CA VAL A 40 4.11 12.60 -5.33
C VAL A 40 4.62 13.42 -4.16
N SER A 41 4.75 14.74 -4.31
CA SER A 41 5.13 15.65 -3.24
C SER A 41 4.15 15.61 -2.07
N GLN A 42 2.85 15.64 -2.33
CA GLN A 42 1.83 15.48 -1.28
C GLN A 42 1.93 14.12 -0.58
N ALA A 43 2.17 13.03 -1.33
CA ALA A 43 2.38 11.73 -0.71
C ALA A 43 3.64 11.71 0.18
N LEU A 44 4.74 12.31 -0.30
CA LEU A 44 5.99 12.43 0.44
C LEU A 44 5.86 13.25 1.72
N GLU A 45 5.08 14.33 1.71
CA GLU A 45 4.79 15.13 2.92
C GLU A 45 4.14 14.31 4.04
N VAL A 46 3.40 13.24 3.68
CA VAL A 46 2.77 12.33 4.65
C VAL A 46 3.73 11.23 5.11
N VAL A 47 4.58 10.72 4.22
CA VAL A 47 5.40 9.52 4.49
C VAL A 47 6.82 9.80 4.97
N VAL A 48 7.37 10.98 4.70
CA VAL A 48 8.77 11.32 4.98
C VAL A 48 8.92 11.81 6.42
N GLU A 49 9.80 11.15 7.18
CA GLU A 49 10.19 11.59 8.52
C GLU A 49 11.13 12.80 8.45
N GLU A 50 11.03 13.70 9.42
CA GLU A 50 11.84 14.92 9.47
C GLU A 50 13.34 14.62 9.43
N GLY A 51 14.04 15.19 8.45
CA GLY A 51 15.48 15.00 8.27
C GLY A 51 15.87 13.73 7.50
N SER A 52 14.92 12.88 7.10
CA SER A 52 15.20 11.73 6.25
C SER A 52 15.33 12.13 4.77
N ASN A 53 16.30 11.53 4.08
CA ASN A 53 16.46 11.62 2.63
C ASN A 53 15.98 10.35 1.91
N ARG A 54 15.52 9.34 2.66
CA ARG A 54 15.03 8.06 2.16
C ARG A 54 13.65 7.76 2.71
N VAL A 55 12.86 7.01 1.97
CA VAL A 55 11.52 6.64 2.39
C VAL A 55 11.11 5.31 1.78
N SER A 56 10.23 4.59 2.47
CA SER A 56 9.61 3.38 1.94
C SER A 56 8.78 3.72 0.69
N TRP A 57 9.17 3.15 -0.44
CA TRP A 57 8.45 3.37 -1.70
C TRP A 57 7.03 2.81 -1.63
N LYS A 58 6.82 1.74 -0.85
CA LYS A 58 5.51 1.13 -0.64
C LYS A 58 4.57 2.05 0.12
N ARG A 59 5.07 2.77 1.13
CA ARG A 59 4.30 3.79 1.86
C ARG A 59 3.86 4.91 0.92
N VAL A 60 4.76 5.38 0.04
CA VAL A 60 4.43 6.37 -1.00
C VAL A 60 3.32 5.84 -1.92
N VAL A 61 3.45 4.61 -2.41
CA VAL A 61 2.44 3.97 -3.28
C VAL A 61 1.08 3.87 -2.57
N VAL A 62 1.05 3.41 -1.32
CA VAL A 62 -0.16 3.33 -0.49
C VAL A 62 -0.83 4.70 -0.34
N THR A 63 -0.06 5.74 -0.04
CA THR A 63 -0.57 7.11 0.08
C THR A 63 -1.05 7.66 -1.26
N LEU A 64 -0.38 7.34 -2.37
CA LEU A 64 -0.86 7.71 -3.71
C LEU A 64 -2.17 6.99 -4.03
N CYS A 65 -2.32 5.72 -3.66
CA CYS A 65 -3.55 4.96 -3.86
C CYS A 65 -4.74 5.56 -3.11
N SER A 66 -4.55 6.04 -1.87
CA SER A 66 -5.63 6.69 -1.11
C SER A 66 -6.04 8.06 -1.68
N GLN A 67 -5.20 8.66 -2.53
CA GLN A 67 -5.51 9.91 -3.23
C GLN A 67 -6.21 9.69 -4.58
N VAL A 68 -6.27 8.46 -5.10
CA VAL A 68 -6.95 8.15 -6.36
C VAL A 68 -8.47 8.19 -6.17
N SER A 69 -9.16 8.94 -7.02
CA SER A 69 -10.63 8.94 -7.07
C SER A 69 -11.17 7.52 -7.30
N GLY A 70 -12.09 7.08 -6.43
CA GLY A 70 -12.73 5.76 -6.53
C GLY A 70 -12.25 4.72 -5.52
N VAL A 71 -11.40 5.09 -4.55
CA VAL A 71 -11.24 4.36 -3.29
C VAL A 71 -12.07 5.07 -2.24
N GLU A 72 -13.26 4.54 -1.97
CA GLU A 72 -14.24 5.15 -1.06
C GLU A 72 -14.35 4.38 0.27
N ASP A 73 -13.85 3.15 0.31
CA ASP A 73 -13.90 2.30 1.48
C ASP A 73 -12.70 1.33 1.58
N VAL A 74 -12.60 0.69 2.74
CA VAL A 74 -11.57 -0.30 3.09
C VAL A 74 -11.56 -1.50 2.14
N LEU A 75 -12.72 -1.97 1.67
CA LEU A 75 -12.78 -3.13 0.77
C LEU A 75 -12.19 -2.78 -0.60
N GLN A 76 -12.52 -1.61 -1.14
CA GLN A 76 -11.98 -1.14 -2.40
C GLN A 76 -10.47 -0.92 -2.33
N PHE A 77 -9.98 -0.35 -1.23
CA PHE A 77 -8.55 -0.15 -1.03
C PHE A 77 -7.79 -1.49 -0.99
N VAL A 78 -8.27 -2.46 -0.20
CA VAL A 78 -7.61 -3.76 -0.11
C VAL A 78 -7.69 -4.53 -1.43
N GLY A 79 -8.81 -4.43 -2.15
CA GLY A 79 -8.91 -4.98 -3.50
C GLY A 79 -7.87 -4.39 -4.46
N LEU A 80 -7.51 -3.11 -4.31
CA LEU A 80 -6.44 -2.48 -5.08
C LEU A 80 -5.06 -3.01 -4.69
N LEU A 81 -4.78 -3.21 -3.40
CA LEU A 81 -3.49 -3.74 -2.94
C LEU A 81 -3.24 -5.17 -3.43
N MET A 82 -4.29 -6.00 -3.45
CA MET A 82 -4.23 -7.40 -3.88
C MET A 82 -4.19 -7.57 -5.40
N ASP A 83 -4.29 -6.51 -6.18
CA ASP A 83 -4.18 -6.61 -7.64
C ASP A 83 -2.78 -7.11 -8.04
N PRO A 84 -2.67 -8.02 -9.02
CA PRO A 84 -1.38 -8.53 -9.51
C PRO A 84 -0.41 -7.43 -9.98
N GLY A 85 -0.93 -6.28 -10.41
CA GLY A 85 -0.12 -5.11 -10.77
C GLY A 85 0.43 -4.32 -9.57
N MET A 86 0.07 -4.69 -8.35
CA MET A 86 0.40 -4.01 -7.09
C MET A 86 1.21 -4.92 -6.17
N PHE A 87 0.62 -5.39 -5.09
CA PHE A 87 1.28 -6.22 -4.08
C PHE A 87 0.76 -7.66 -4.09
N GLY A 88 -0.30 -7.94 -4.87
CA GLY A 88 -0.77 -9.29 -5.10
C GLY A 88 0.13 -10.07 -6.06
N ASP A 89 0.06 -11.39 -5.96
CA ASP A 89 0.59 -12.32 -6.96
C ASP A 89 -0.38 -12.50 -8.15
N ASP A 90 -0.01 -13.34 -9.11
CA ASP A 90 -0.82 -13.62 -10.31
C ASP A 90 -2.18 -14.27 -9.99
N GLU A 91 -2.35 -14.83 -8.78
CA GLU A 91 -3.61 -15.40 -8.30
C GLU A 91 -4.46 -14.38 -7.51
N GLY A 92 -3.97 -13.13 -7.37
CA GLY A 92 -4.62 -12.07 -6.59
C GLY A 92 -4.52 -12.29 -5.08
N LYS A 93 -3.47 -12.99 -4.64
CA LYS A 93 -3.17 -13.21 -3.22
C LYS A 93 -2.03 -12.30 -2.78
N ILE A 94 -2.11 -11.84 -1.54
CA ILE A 94 -1.04 -11.07 -0.91
C ILE A 94 -0.49 -11.83 0.30
N GLN A 95 0.81 -11.71 0.53
CA GLN A 95 1.43 -12.19 1.77
C GLN A 95 0.80 -11.46 2.96
N ILE A 96 0.36 -12.19 3.99
CA ILE A 96 -0.34 -11.60 5.14
C ILE A 96 0.58 -10.61 5.87
N ALA A 97 1.87 -10.94 6.01
CA ALA A 97 2.85 -10.04 6.61
C ALA A 97 3.02 -8.73 5.83
N GLU A 98 3.02 -8.81 4.50
CA GLU A 98 3.07 -7.64 3.61
C GLU A 98 1.80 -6.80 3.78
N PHE A 99 0.63 -7.45 3.74
CA PHE A 99 -0.64 -6.75 3.96
C PHE A 99 -0.70 -6.05 5.31
N ILE A 100 -0.32 -6.73 6.41
CA ILE A 100 -0.32 -6.15 7.75
C ILE A 100 0.55 -4.90 7.78
N THR A 101 1.74 -4.95 7.17
CA THR A 101 2.65 -3.80 7.12
C THR A 101 2.03 -2.61 6.36
N LEU A 102 1.44 -2.87 5.18
CA LEU A 102 0.81 -1.83 4.36
C LEU A 102 -0.45 -1.26 5.03
N PHE A 103 -1.28 -2.13 5.62
CA PHE A 103 -2.54 -1.76 6.26
C PHE A 103 -2.32 -1.04 7.59
N ASP A 104 -1.32 -1.45 8.38
CA ASP A 104 -0.94 -0.77 9.62
C ASP A 104 -0.50 0.67 9.32
N TRP A 105 0.36 0.86 8.32
CA TRP A 105 0.71 2.21 7.85
C TRP A 105 -0.51 2.98 7.38
N TRP A 106 -1.34 2.39 6.52
CA TRP A 106 -2.52 3.08 6.01
C TRP A 106 -3.48 3.53 7.13
N SER A 107 -3.62 2.72 8.19
CA SER A 107 -4.43 3.07 9.37
C SER A 107 -3.94 4.32 10.13
N THR A 108 -2.69 4.75 9.94
CA THR A 108 -2.21 6.01 10.51
C THR A 108 -2.56 7.23 9.66
N VAL A 109 -2.98 7.01 8.41
CA VAL A 109 -3.35 8.05 7.44
C VAL A 109 -4.87 8.17 7.31
N ASP A 110 -5.59 7.04 7.33
CA ASP A 110 -7.04 7.00 7.23
C ASP A 110 -7.69 6.86 8.61
N GLU A 111 -8.25 7.97 9.11
CA GLU A 111 -8.91 8.04 10.42
C GLU A 111 -10.16 7.16 10.54
N SER A 112 -10.72 6.65 9.43
CA SER A 112 -11.86 5.73 9.47
C SER A 112 -11.47 4.34 10.00
N ILE A 113 -10.18 4.01 10.02
CA ILE A 113 -9.65 2.73 10.48
C ILE A 113 -9.26 2.85 11.94
N SER A 114 -10.17 2.48 12.85
CA SER A 114 -9.89 2.55 14.29
C SER A 114 -8.84 1.52 14.73
N ALA A 115 -8.18 1.81 15.86
CA ALA A 115 -7.22 0.89 16.47
C ALA A 115 -7.88 -0.45 16.84
N GLU A 116 -9.14 -0.42 17.30
CA GLU A 116 -9.92 -1.60 17.63
C GLU A 116 -10.22 -2.45 16.38
N LEU A 117 -10.68 -1.82 15.30
CA LEU A 117 -10.94 -2.50 14.02
C LEU A 117 -9.66 -3.16 13.50
N LYS A 118 -8.54 -2.42 13.49
CA LYS A 118 -7.24 -2.93 13.08
C LYS A 118 -6.81 -4.12 13.93
N SER A 119 -6.88 -3.99 15.25
CA SER A 119 -6.46 -5.06 16.17
C SER A 119 -7.31 -6.32 16.02
N ALA A 120 -8.62 -6.17 15.86
CA ALA A 120 -9.53 -7.30 15.64
C ALA A 120 -9.26 -7.98 14.29
N LEU A 121 -9.06 -7.20 13.23
CA LEU A 121 -8.75 -7.72 11.90
C LEU A 121 -7.45 -8.52 11.90
N PHE A 122 -6.38 -7.99 12.49
CA PHE A 122 -5.07 -8.67 12.53
C PHE A 122 -5.14 -9.98 13.32
N ALA A 123 -5.91 -10.01 14.41
CA ALA A 123 -6.11 -11.24 15.17
C ALA A 123 -6.85 -12.34 14.38
N VAL A 124 -7.77 -11.97 13.48
CA VAL A 124 -8.47 -12.93 12.61
C VAL A 124 -7.55 -13.41 11.47
N LEU A 125 -6.69 -12.54 10.95
CA LEU A 125 -5.77 -12.88 9.86
C LEU A 125 -4.57 -13.71 10.33
N ASP A 126 -4.16 -13.58 11.60
CA ASP A 126 -3.10 -14.38 12.23
C ASP A 126 -3.56 -15.80 12.58
N ASN A 127 -3.82 -16.61 11.55
CA ASN A 127 -4.32 -17.98 11.67
C ASN A 127 -3.32 -19.06 11.23
N GLY A 128 -2.07 -18.68 10.97
CA GLY A 128 -1.02 -19.59 10.48
C GLY A 128 -0.95 -19.78 8.96
N GLU A 129 -1.77 -19.09 8.18
CA GLU A 129 -1.62 -19.01 6.72
C GLU A 129 -0.61 -17.93 6.31
N GLU A 130 0.11 -18.15 5.22
CA GLU A 130 1.12 -17.19 4.73
C GLU A 130 0.53 -16.11 3.82
N THR A 131 -0.48 -16.46 3.03
CA THR A 131 -1.14 -15.58 2.05
C THR A 131 -2.64 -15.51 2.29
N MET A 132 -3.28 -14.45 1.81
CA MET A 132 -4.74 -14.36 1.75
C MET A 132 -5.22 -13.84 0.39
N ASP A 133 -6.41 -14.28 -0.02
CA ASP A 133 -7.15 -13.71 -1.14
C ASP A 133 -8.19 -12.69 -0.66
N PHE A 134 -8.83 -12.02 -1.62
CA PHE A 134 -9.84 -10.99 -1.32
C PHE A 134 -11.09 -11.55 -0.64
N ALA A 135 -11.48 -12.80 -0.92
CA ALA A 135 -12.65 -13.42 -0.31
C ALA A 135 -12.41 -13.63 1.19
N ARG A 136 -11.23 -14.14 1.53
CA ARG A 136 -10.80 -14.32 2.91
C ARG A 136 -10.70 -13.00 3.66
N PHE A 137 -10.10 -11.97 3.06
CA PHE A 137 -10.09 -10.64 3.67
C PHE A 137 -11.50 -10.12 3.94
N LYS A 138 -12.41 -10.24 2.96
CA LYS A 138 -13.79 -9.79 3.09
C LYS A 138 -14.54 -10.49 4.21
N ASP A 139 -14.32 -11.80 4.39
CA ASP A 139 -14.95 -12.56 5.47
C ASP A 139 -14.34 -12.22 6.83
N ALA A 140 -13.02 -12.00 6.91
CA ALA A 140 -12.38 -11.49 8.12
C ALA A 140 -12.91 -10.10 8.50
N TYR A 141 -12.98 -9.17 7.54
CA TYR A 141 -13.48 -7.81 7.75
C TYR A 141 -14.93 -7.80 8.26
N LYS A 142 -15.82 -8.60 7.66
CA LYS A 142 -17.21 -8.73 8.15
C LYS A 142 -17.32 -9.28 9.56
N SER A 143 -16.38 -10.10 10.01
CA SER A 143 -16.42 -10.71 11.34
C SER A 143 -16.04 -9.74 12.46
N VAL A 144 -15.44 -8.59 12.11
CA VAL A 144 -14.90 -7.58 13.04
C VAL A 144 -15.59 -6.22 12.93
N GLN A 145 -16.55 -6.07 12.01
CA GLN A 145 -17.47 -4.93 11.94
C GLN A 145 -18.71 -5.17 12.79
#